data_AF-A0A7K2X363-F1
#
_entry.id   AF-A0A7K2X363-F1
#
_cell.length_a   1.000
_cell.length_b   1.000
_cell.length_c   1.000
_cell.angle_alpha   90.00
_cell.angle_beta   90.00
_cell.angle_gamma   90.00
#
_symmetry.space_group_name_H-M   'P 1'
#
loop_
_entity.id
_entity.type
_entity.pdbx_description
1 polymer ?
#
loop_
_entity_poly.entity_id
_entity_poly.type
_entity_poly.pdbx_seq_one_letter_code
_entity_poly.pdbx_strand_id
1 'polypeptide(L)'
;MASHRRPKQPSRARVTVLTVTAAAAVALTAQSGAQAAPAKPKIDEVKSKVDALHHEAEEATEQYNQADERRGKLQKEIGELQDKVARGQQELNTLRDKIGSVASAQYRSGGIDPALQLFLSGDPDTYLDKASAIDQLSAQQADVLTAIQAKQRTLSQQRAEASEKLGDLESVRKSLGDKKRKYQGKLAEAQKLLNTLTAAEKARIAEEERAKEQ
;
A
#
# COMPACT_ATOMS: atom_id res chain seq x y z
N MET A 1 -24.14 -33.78 5.25
CA MET A 1 -23.21 -34.45 6.18
C MET A 1 -21.98 -33.55 6.35
N ALA A 2 -21.96 -32.77 7.44
CA ALA A 2 -20.92 -31.79 7.71
C ALA A 2 -19.85 -32.39 8.63
N SER A 3 -18.60 -32.47 8.18
CA SER A 3 -17.46 -32.92 8.98
C SER A 3 -16.69 -31.72 9.50
N HIS A 4 -16.99 -31.31 10.74
CA HIS A 4 -16.18 -30.33 11.46
C HIS A 4 -14.90 -31.00 11.96
N ARG A 5 -13.74 -30.65 11.38
CA ARG A 5 -12.43 -31.03 11.95
C ARG A 5 -12.00 -30.00 12.98
N ARG A 6 -11.84 -30.49 14.22
CA ARG A 6 -11.38 -29.79 15.42
C ARG A 6 -9.90 -29.34 15.26
N PRO A 7 -9.49 -28.13 15.71
CA PRO A 7 -8.09 -27.73 15.67
C PRO A 7 -7.26 -28.48 16.74
N LYS A 8 -6.06 -28.90 16.34
CA LYS A 8 -5.07 -29.61 17.16
C LYS A 8 -4.39 -28.63 18.12
N GLN A 9 -4.29 -29.00 19.40
CA GLN A 9 -3.57 -28.25 20.44
C GLN A 9 -2.03 -28.27 20.17
N PRO A 10 -1.28 -27.18 20.46
CA PRO A 10 0.17 -27.19 20.33
C PRO A 10 0.83 -27.94 21.49
N SER A 11 1.72 -28.88 21.16
CA SER A 11 2.54 -29.64 22.13
C SER A 11 3.62 -28.74 22.73
N ARG A 12 3.67 -28.65 24.06
CA ARG A 12 4.77 -28.02 24.79
C ARG A 12 6.01 -28.90 24.70
N ALA A 13 7.01 -28.47 23.93
CA ALA A 13 8.35 -29.06 23.97
C ALA A 13 9.01 -28.70 25.31
N ARG A 14 9.32 -29.72 26.11
CA ARG A 14 10.15 -29.58 27.32
C ARG A 14 11.60 -29.43 26.87
N VAL A 15 12.15 -28.23 27.00
CA VAL A 15 13.58 -27.98 26.84
C VAL A 15 14.24 -28.20 28.21
N THR A 16 15.03 -29.26 28.30
CA THR A 16 15.91 -29.55 29.43
C THR A 16 17.11 -28.61 29.35
N VAL A 17 17.16 -27.59 30.21
CA VAL A 17 18.34 -26.72 30.35
C VAL A 17 19.29 -27.36 31.36
N LEU A 18 20.46 -27.74 30.87
CA LEU A 18 21.56 -28.33 31.61
C LEU A 18 22.24 -27.23 32.42
N THR A 19 22.01 -27.21 33.73
CA THR A 19 22.64 -26.29 34.68
C THR A 19 24.11 -26.67 34.88
N VAL A 20 25.01 -25.96 34.22
CA VAL A 20 26.45 -26.01 34.54
C VAL A 20 26.68 -25.05 35.71
N THR A 21 26.80 -25.60 36.92
CA THR A 21 27.24 -24.88 38.11
C THR A 21 28.74 -24.62 38.03
N ALA A 22 29.13 -23.49 37.47
CA ALA A 22 30.49 -22.97 37.62
C ALA A 22 30.60 -22.31 39.00
N ALA A 23 31.11 -23.07 39.98
CA ALA A 23 31.51 -22.54 41.27
C ALA A 23 32.78 -21.69 41.11
N ALA A 24 32.60 -20.39 40.86
CA ALA A 24 33.67 -19.42 41.02
C ALA A 24 33.79 -19.05 42.50
N ALA A 25 34.69 -19.74 43.21
CA ALA A 25 35.09 -19.36 44.56
C ALA A 25 35.81 -18.00 44.50
N VAL A 26 35.13 -16.92 44.87
CA VAL A 26 35.79 -15.62 45.12
C VAL A 26 36.23 -15.62 46.59
N ALA A 27 37.49 -15.97 46.81
CA ALA A 27 38.15 -15.74 48.08
C ALA A 27 38.18 -14.23 48.36
N LEU A 28 37.48 -13.79 49.41
CA LEU A 28 37.62 -12.46 50.00
C LEU A 28 38.95 -12.40 50.76
N THR A 29 40.05 -12.18 50.04
CA THR A 29 41.25 -11.60 50.63
C THR A 29 41.12 -10.09 50.53
N ALA A 30 40.96 -9.46 51.69
CA ALA A 30 41.03 -8.01 51.85
C ALA A 30 42.47 -7.56 51.56
N GLN A 31 42.79 -7.38 50.27
CA GLN A 31 43.97 -6.67 49.84
C GLN A 31 43.50 -5.43 49.09
N SER A 32 43.73 -4.30 49.73
CA SER A 32 43.54 -2.94 49.24
C SER A 32 44.29 -2.72 47.92
N GLY A 33 43.69 -3.14 46.82
CA GLY A 33 44.02 -2.75 45.46
C GLY A 33 42.82 -2.05 44.86
N ALA A 34 42.98 -0.79 44.48
CA ALA A 34 41.95 0.01 43.84
C ALA A 34 41.52 -0.67 42.53
N GLN A 35 40.49 -1.51 42.59
CA GLN A 35 39.81 -2.02 41.41
C GLN A 35 39.06 -0.84 40.80
N ALA A 36 39.67 -0.21 39.80
CA ALA A 36 39.03 0.80 39.00
C ALA A 36 37.73 0.20 38.45
N ALA A 37 36.59 0.69 38.97
CA ALA A 37 35.30 0.51 38.32
C ALA A 37 35.47 0.84 36.84
N PRO A 38 34.80 0.13 35.90
CA PRO A 38 34.86 0.46 34.48
C PRO A 38 34.64 1.96 34.36
N ALA A 39 35.65 2.66 33.83
CA ALA A 39 35.66 4.11 33.81
C ALA A 39 34.34 4.55 33.16
N LYS A 40 33.51 5.29 33.91
CA LYS A 40 32.28 5.86 33.37
C LYS A 40 32.65 6.56 32.07
N PRO A 41 31.91 6.33 30.96
CA PRO A 41 32.20 7.03 29.72
C PRO A 41 32.25 8.52 30.01
N LYS A 42 33.27 9.22 29.49
CA LYS A 42 33.41 10.65 29.72
C LYS A 42 32.14 11.33 29.20
N ILE A 43 31.62 12.31 29.95
CA ILE A 43 30.37 13.03 29.64
C ILE A 43 30.35 13.49 28.18
N ASP A 44 31.49 13.96 27.66
CA ASP A 44 31.65 14.42 26.27
C ASP A 44 31.46 13.28 25.23
N GLU A 45 31.90 12.06 25.55
CA GLU A 45 31.72 10.89 24.69
C GLU A 45 30.26 10.45 24.65
N VAL A 46 29.56 10.53 25.79
CA VAL A 46 28.11 10.28 25.85
C VAL A 46 27.35 11.33 25.02
N LYS A 47 27.69 12.60 25.19
CA LYS A 47 27.08 13.71 24.44
C LYS A 47 27.24 13.51 22.93
N SER A 48 28.47 13.29 22.45
CA SER A 48 28.74 13.07 21.03
C SER A 48 27.97 11.88 20.44
N LYS A 49 27.82 10.78 21.18
CA LYS A 49 27.03 9.63 20.73
C LYS A 49 25.53 9.91 20.72
N VAL A 50 25.02 10.65 21.70
CA VAL A 50 23.61 11.09 21.74
C VAL A 50 23.32 12.01 20.55
N ASP A 51 24.18 12.99 20.28
CA ASP A 51 24.05 13.91 19.15
C ASP A 51 24.04 13.14 17.81
N ALA A 52 24.95 12.17 17.64
CA ALA A 52 24.96 11.32 16.46
C ALA A 52 23.67 10.49 16.30
N LEU A 53 23.14 9.92 17.40
CA LEU A 53 21.90 9.16 17.37
C LEU A 53 20.68 10.04 17.09
N HIS A 54 20.67 11.28 17.57
CA HIS A 54 19.63 12.26 17.23
C HIS A 54 19.70 12.63 15.75
N HIS A 55 20.88 12.89 15.22
CA HIS A 55 21.05 13.16 13.80
C HIS A 55 20.57 12.00 12.92
N GLU A 56 20.94 10.75 13.26
CA GLU A 56 20.43 9.57 12.55
C GLU A 56 18.90 9.41 12.67
N ALA A 57 18.31 9.83 13.80
CA ALA A 57 16.86 9.82 13.99
C ALA A 57 16.16 10.91 13.17
N GLU A 58 16.77 12.08 13.01
CA GLU A 58 16.30 13.15 12.12
C GLU A 58 16.29 12.68 10.66
N GLU A 59 17.39 12.09 10.18
CA GLU A 59 17.46 11.51 8.84
C GLU A 59 16.39 10.44 8.62
N ALA A 60 16.19 9.55 9.60
CA ALA A 60 15.16 8.52 9.53
C ALA A 60 13.73 9.11 9.54
N THR A 61 13.53 10.22 10.25
CA THR A 61 12.25 10.94 10.30
C THR A 61 11.95 11.62 8.96
N GLU A 62 12.95 12.25 8.33
CA GLU A 62 12.80 12.84 7.00
C GLU A 62 12.44 11.78 5.95
N GLN A 63 13.14 10.64 5.96
CA GLN A 63 12.81 9.52 5.07
C GLN A 63 11.43 8.92 5.33
N TYR A 64 10.94 8.97 6.58
CA TYR A 64 9.59 8.57 6.95
C TYR A 64 8.56 9.55 6.37
N ASN A 65 8.76 10.86 6.55
CA ASN A 65 7.88 11.89 6.02
C ASN A 65 7.74 11.80 4.50
N GLN A 66 8.85 11.65 3.78
CA GLN A 66 8.84 11.45 2.32
C GLN A 66 8.04 10.21 1.89
N ALA A 67 8.15 9.11 2.64
CA ALA A 67 7.39 7.91 2.36
C ALA A 67 5.89 8.08 2.70
N ASP A 68 5.57 8.89 3.72
CA ASP A 68 4.20 9.20 4.13
C ASP A 68 3.49 10.06 3.08
N GLU A 69 4.19 11.07 2.54
CA GLU A 69 3.72 11.86 1.42
C GLU A 69 3.48 11.00 0.18
N ARG A 70 4.42 10.11 -0.16
CA ARG A 70 4.27 9.19 -1.30
C ARG A 70 3.06 8.26 -1.10
N ARG A 71 2.84 7.77 0.12
CA ARG A 71 1.64 6.98 0.47
C ARG A 71 0.37 7.79 0.19
N GLY A 72 0.31 9.04 0.65
CA GLY A 72 -0.85 9.91 0.44
C GLY A 72 -1.14 10.16 -1.05
N LYS A 73 -0.10 10.43 -1.85
CA LYS A 73 -0.22 10.59 -3.31
C LYS A 73 -0.78 9.33 -3.97
N LEU A 74 -0.22 8.16 -3.67
CA LEU A 74 -0.70 6.88 -4.21
C LEU A 74 -2.16 6.62 -3.83
N GLN A 75 -2.56 6.88 -2.59
CA GLN A 75 -3.95 6.71 -2.16
C GLN A 75 -4.92 7.59 -2.96
N LYS A 76 -4.53 8.85 -3.21
CA LYS A 76 -5.33 9.76 -4.03
C LYS A 76 -5.44 9.27 -5.48
N GLU A 77 -4.32 8.91 -6.10
CA GLU A 77 -4.29 8.40 -7.47
C GLU A 77 -5.13 7.12 -7.64
N ILE A 78 -5.05 6.20 -6.68
CA ILE A 78 -5.88 4.99 -6.66
C ILE A 78 -7.36 5.35 -6.58
N GLY A 79 -7.75 6.29 -5.71
CA GLY A 79 -9.13 6.74 -5.61
C GLY A 79 -9.65 7.35 -6.91
N GLU A 80 -8.87 8.24 -7.52
CA GLU A 80 -9.22 8.83 -8.83
C GLU A 80 -9.37 7.77 -9.93
N LEU A 81 -8.54 6.73 -9.90
CA LEU A 81 -8.58 5.64 -10.88
C LEU A 81 -9.78 4.71 -10.64
N GLN A 82 -10.12 4.41 -9.38
CA GLN A 82 -11.34 3.68 -9.03
C GLN A 82 -12.59 4.42 -9.52
N ASP A 83 -12.65 5.73 -9.33
CA ASP A 83 -13.74 6.58 -9.81
C ASP A 83 -13.84 6.57 -11.35
N LYS A 84 -12.70 6.65 -12.04
CA LYS A 84 -12.65 6.54 -13.51
C LYS A 84 -13.14 5.18 -14.00
N VAL A 85 -12.73 4.10 -13.33
CA VAL A 85 -13.17 2.72 -13.66
C VAL A 85 -14.68 2.56 -13.42
N ALA A 86 -15.21 3.11 -12.32
CA ALA A 86 -16.64 3.04 -12.02
C ALA A 86 -17.48 3.76 -13.10
N ARG A 87 -17.12 5.01 -13.43
CA ARG A 87 -17.78 5.77 -14.51
C ARG A 87 -17.65 5.07 -15.85
N GLY A 88 -16.46 4.60 -16.22
CA GLY A 88 -16.24 3.90 -17.47
C GLY A 88 -17.02 2.58 -17.55
N GLN A 89 -17.20 1.87 -16.44
CA GLN A 89 -18.01 0.65 -16.39
C GLN A 89 -19.50 0.96 -16.57
N GLN A 90 -19.99 2.06 -16.00
CA GLN A 90 -21.36 2.53 -16.22
C GLN A 90 -21.60 2.89 -17.69
N GLU A 91 -20.68 3.65 -18.31
CA GLU A 91 -20.73 3.97 -19.75
C GLU A 91 -20.75 2.70 -20.61
N LEU A 92 -19.90 1.72 -20.30
CA LEU A 92 -19.86 0.43 -20.99
C LEU A 92 -21.19 -0.32 -20.88
N ASN A 93 -21.83 -0.30 -19.71
CA ASN A 93 -23.13 -0.92 -19.52
C ASN A 93 -24.20 -0.22 -20.37
N THR A 94 -24.23 1.12 -20.38
CA THR A 94 -25.16 1.88 -21.25
C THR A 94 -24.97 1.55 -22.73
N LEU A 95 -23.73 1.39 -23.21
CA LEU A 95 -23.48 1.00 -24.60
C LEU A 95 -23.96 -0.43 -24.88
N ARG A 96 -23.77 -1.36 -23.93
CA ARG A 96 -24.27 -2.73 -24.04
C ARG A 96 -25.78 -2.80 -24.06
N ASP A 97 -26.46 -1.99 -23.25
CA ASP A 97 -27.92 -1.92 -23.21
C ASP A 97 -28.50 -1.44 -24.55
N LYS A 98 -27.83 -0.47 -25.20
CA LYS A 98 -28.21 0.00 -26.56
C LYS A 98 -28.18 -1.15 -27.56
N ILE A 99 -27.07 -1.89 -27.65
CA ILE A 99 -26.96 -3.05 -28.56
C ILE A 99 -27.92 -4.18 -28.15
N GLY A 100 -28.07 -4.43 -26.84
CA GLY A 100 -28.98 -5.45 -26.33
C GLY A 100 -30.44 -5.17 -26.68
N SER A 101 -30.85 -3.91 -26.71
CA SER A 101 -32.20 -3.51 -27.14
C SER A 101 -32.45 -3.82 -28.62
N VAL A 102 -31.45 -3.59 -29.49
CA VAL A 102 -31.52 -3.92 -30.92
C VAL A 102 -31.59 -5.44 -31.12
N ALA A 103 -30.72 -6.19 -30.44
CA ALA A 103 -30.73 -7.66 -30.50
C ALA A 103 -32.07 -8.24 -29.99
N SER A 104 -32.63 -7.65 -28.93
CA SER A 104 -33.94 -8.04 -28.39
C SER A 104 -35.07 -7.76 -29.39
N ALA A 105 -35.02 -6.65 -30.12
CA ALA A 105 -35.99 -6.32 -31.16
C ALA A 105 -35.90 -7.32 -32.33
N GLN A 106 -34.68 -7.67 -32.77
CA GLN A 106 -34.46 -8.67 -33.82
C GLN A 106 -34.92 -10.08 -33.40
N TYR A 107 -34.71 -10.45 -32.13
CA TYR A 107 -35.22 -11.72 -31.60
C TYR A 107 -36.76 -11.75 -31.63
N ARG A 108 -37.41 -10.65 -31.25
CA ARG A 108 -38.88 -10.53 -31.27
C ARG A 108 -39.48 -10.51 -32.66
N SER A 109 -38.75 -10.04 -33.68
CA SER A 109 -39.19 -10.09 -35.08
C SER A 109 -39.07 -11.49 -35.71
N GLY A 110 -38.68 -12.50 -34.93
CA GLY A 110 -38.60 -13.89 -35.37
C GLY A 110 -37.33 -14.23 -36.16
N GLY A 111 -36.29 -13.38 -36.08
CA GLY A 111 -35.02 -13.59 -36.78
C GLY A 111 -35.08 -13.39 -38.29
N ILE A 112 -36.19 -12.84 -38.82
CA ILE A 112 -36.25 -12.44 -40.23
C ILE A 112 -35.39 -11.18 -40.40
N ASP A 113 -34.41 -11.26 -41.30
CA ASP A 113 -33.52 -10.14 -41.61
C ASP A 113 -34.34 -8.93 -42.10
N PRO A 114 -34.14 -7.71 -41.55
CA PRO A 114 -34.78 -6.50 -42.04
C PRO A 114 -34.65 -6.27 -43.54
N ALA A 115 -33.53 -6.69 -44.15
CA ALA A 115 -33.33 -6.65 -45.59
C ALA A 115 -34.25 -7.63 -46.34
N LEU A 116 -34.50 -8.82 -45.78
CA LEU A 116 -35.49 -9.78 -46.32
C LEU A 116 -36.92 -9.26 -46.15
N GLN A 117 -37.25 -8.64 -45.01
CA GLN A 117 -38.57 -8.01 -44.82
C GLN A 117 -38.77 -6.86 -45.81
N LEU A 118 -37.74 -6.05 -46.06
CA LEU A 118 -37.79 -4.97 -47.04
C LEU A 118 -38.02 -5.51 -48.45
N PHE A 119 -37.28 -6.54 -48.86
CA PHE A 119 -37.46 -7.22 -50.15
C PHE A 119 -38.87 -7.80 -50.33
N LEU A 120 -39.43 -8.40 -49.28
CA LEU A 120 -40.77 -9.02 -49.30
C LEU A 120 -41.92 -7.99 -49.21
N SER A 121 -41.65 -6.74 -48.81
CA SER A 121 -42.68 -5.70 -48.62
C SER A 121 -43.26 -5.13 -49.93
N GLY A 122 -42.59 -5.37 -51.07
CA GLY A 122 -43.15 -5.18 -52.41
C GLY A 122 -43.38 -3.75 -52.88
N ASP A 123 -42.98 -2.73 -52.12
CA ASP A 123 -43.28 -1.32 -52.40
C ASP A 123 -42.02 -0.55 -52.90
N PRO A 124 -41.84 -0.39 -54.22
CA PRO A 124 -40.62 0.16 -54.82
C PRO A 124 -40.40 1.65 -54.49
N ASP A 125 -41.46 2.42 -54.28
CA ASP A 125 -41.38 3.86 -54.02
C ASP A 125 -40.78 4.17 -52.63
N THR A 126 -40.90 3.24 -51.67
CA THR A 126 -40.37 3.41 -50.31
C THR A 126 -39.12 2.57 -50.03
N TYR A 127 -38.65 1.80 -51.01
CA TYR A 127 -37.53 0.86 -50.84
C TYR A 127 -36.22 1.57 -50.52
N LEU A 128 -35.86 2.60 -51.30
CA LEU A 128 -34.59 3.31 -51.16
C LEU A 128 -34.49 4.02 -49.81
N ASP A 129 -35.57 4.68 -49.37
CA ASP A 129 -35.62 5.35 -48.06
C ASP A 129 -35.42 4.38 -46.89
N LYS A 130 -36.09 3.22 -46.95
CA LYS A 130 -35.94 2.16 -45.94
C LYS A 130 -34.55 1.53 -45.99
N ALA A 131 -33.98 1.32 -47.17
CA ALA A 131 -32.63 0.79 -47.33
C ALA A 131 -31.58 1.75 -46.75
N SER A 132 -31.68 3.05 -47.04
CA SER A 132 -30.80 4.07 -46.46
C SER A 132 -30.93 4.15 -44.93
N ALA A 133 -32.14 4.02 -44.39
CA ALA A 133 -32.34 3.99 -42.94
C ALA A 133 -31.71 2.76 -42.27
N ILE A 134 -31.81 1.58 -42.90
CA ILE A 134 -31.17 0.33 -42.41
C ILE A 134 -29.64 0.45 -42.46
N ASP A 135 -29.09 1.02 -43.53
CA ASP A 135 -27.65 1.22 -43.66
C ASP A 135 -27.12 2.17 -42.57
N GLN A 136 -27.79 3.31 -42.38
CA GLN A 136 -27.44 4.26 -41.32
C GLN A 136 -27.52 3.64 -39.92
N LEU A 137 -28.56 2.83 -39.66
CA LEU A 137 -28.70 2.10 -38.40
C LEU A 137 -27.59 1.04 -38.21
N SER A 138 -27.19 0.37 -39.29
CA SER A 138 -26.11 -0.63 -39.26
C SER A 138 -24.76 0.03 -38.99
N ALA A 139 -24.48 1.19 -39.60
CA ALA A 139 -23.30 2.00 -39.32
C ALA A 139 -23.26 2.43 -37.84
N GLN A 140 -24.37 2.92 -37.28
CA GLN A 140 -24.45 3.27 -35.86
C GLN A 140 -24.19 2.09 -34.93
N GLN A 141 -24.69 0.89 -35.26
CA GLN A 141 -24.41 -0.32 -34.48
C GLN A 141 -22.92 -0.68 -34.51
N ALA A 142 -22.28 -0.58 -35.68
CA ALA A 142 -20.84 -0.81 -35.82
C ALA A 142 -20.01 0.19 -34.99
N ASP A 143 -20.41 1.46 -34.97
CA ASP A 143 -19.77 2.49 -34.14
C ASP A 143 -19.91 2.19 -32.64
N VAL A 144 -21.09 1.77 -32.19
CA VAL A 144 -21.31 1.38 -30.79
C VAL A 144 -20.48 0.16 -30.40
N LEU A 145 -20.35 -0.84 -31.28
CA LEU A 145 -19.49 -2.01 -31.04
C LEU A 145 -18.01 -1.62 -30.94
N THR A 146 -17.55 -0.75 -31.83
CA THR A 146 -16.20 -0.16 -31.78
C THR A 146 -15.98 0.58 -30.45
N ALA A 147 -16.95 1.38 -30.02
CA ALA A 147 -16.89 2.12 -28.76
C ALA A 147 -16.85 1.18 -27.55
N ILE A 148 -17.62 0.08 -27.55
CA ILE A 148 -17.58 -0.96 -26.51
C ILE A 148 -16.18 -1.56 -26.42
N GLN A 149 -15.59 -1.97 -27.55
CA GLN A 149 -14.25 -2.56 -27.58
C GLN A 149 -13.18 -1.57 -27.09
N ALA A 150 -13.27 -0.30 -27.50
CA ALA A 150 -12.38 0.75 -27.01
C ALA A 150 -12.51 0.93 -25.49
N LYS A 151 -13.74 1.02 -24.96
CA LYS A 151 -13.98 1.17 -23.52
C LYS A 151 -13.52 -0.04 -22.71
N GLN A 152 -13.71 -1.26 -23.21
CA GLN A 152 -13.19 -2.47 -22.57
C GLN A 152 -11.66 -2.43 -22.45
N ARG A 153 -10.96 -2.01 -23.52
CA ARG A 153 -9.49 -1.85 -23.49
C ARG A 153 -9.07 -0.79 -22.48
N THR A 154 -9.69 0.39 -22.49
CA THR A 154 -9.41 1.44 -21.51
C THR A 154 -9.63 0.98 -20.07
N LEU A 155 -10.76 0.30 -19.79
CA LEU A 155 -11.05 -0.21 -18.45
C LEU A 155 -10.04 -1.28 -18.02
N SER A 156 -9.61 -2.15 -18.93
CA SER A 156 -8.57 -3.14 -18.64
C SER A 156 -7.25 -2.46 -18.26
N GLN A 157 -6.85 -1.43 -19.01
CA GLN A 157 -5.63 -0.67 -18.72
C GLN A 157 -5.71 0.04 -17.37
N GLN A 158 -6.84 0.71 -17.08
CA GLN A 158 -7.06 1.40 -15.81
C GLN A 158 -7.05 0.43 -14.62
N ARG A 159 -7.61 -0.78 -14.76
CA ARG A 159 -7.56 -1.80 -13.71
C ARG A 159 -6.15 -2.34 -13.48
N ALA A 160 -5.38 -2.51 -14.55
CA ALA A 160 -3.97 -2.92 -14.44
C ALA A 160 -3.14 -1.86 -13.72
N GLU A 161 -3.27 -0.59 -14.12
CA GLU A 161 -2.61 0.54 -13.47
C GLU A 161 -3.03 0.65 -11.98
N ALA A 162 -4.30 0.44 -11.65
CA ALA A 162 -4.76 0.46 -10.26
C ALA A 162 -4.12 -0.66 -9.43
N SER A 163 -3.97 -1.85 -10.03
CA SER A 163 -3.34 -3.00 -9.37
C SER A 163 -1.85 -2.76 -9.13
N GLU A 164 -1.15 -2.13 -10.08
CA GLU A 164 0.25 -1.73 -9.94
C GLU A 164 0.41 -0.71 -8.81
N LYS A 165 -0.39 0.36 -8.81
CA LYS A 165 -0.36 1.39 -7.76
C LYS A 165 -0.70 0.83 -6.37
N LEU A 166 -1.57 -0.18 -6.29
CA LEU A 166 -1.85 -0.89 -5.03
C LEU A 166 -0.62 -1.66 -4.52
N GLY A 167 0.12 -2.31 -5.42
CA GLY A 167 1.40 -2.96 -5.08
C GLY A 167 2.47 -1.97 -4.62
N ASP A 168 2.56 -0.81 -5.27
CA ASP A 168 3.41 0.30 -4.83
C ASP A 168 3.02 0.81 -3.45
N LEU A 169 1.71 0.98 -3.18
CA LEU A 169 1.20 1.43 -1.89
C LEU A 169 1.55 0.44 -0.77
N GLU A 170 1.46 -0.87 -1.03
CA GLU A 170 1.87 -1.90 -0.08
C GLU A 170 3.38 -1.82 0.22
N SER A 171 4.20 -1.67 -0.82
CA SER A 171 5.65 -1.51 -0.69
C SER A 171 6.03 -0.28 0.13
N VAL A 172 5.36 0.86 -0.13
CA VAL A 172 5.55 2.10 0.63
C VAL A 172 5.12 1.94 2.09
N ARG A 173 3.99 1.26 2.36
CA ARG A 173 3.54 0.98 3.74
C ARG A 173 4.55 0.13 4.52
N LYS A 174 5.15 -0.86 3.88
CA LYS A 174 6.22 -1.67 4.48
C LYS A 174 7.45 -0.79 4.81
N SER A 175 7.88 0.02 3.84
CA SER A 175 9.01 0.96 4.02
C SER A 175 8.75 1.94 5.17
N LEU A 176 7.53 2.49 5.27
CA LEU A 176 7.11 3.36 6.38
C LEU A 176 7.25 2.66 7.74
N GLY A 177 6.79 1.40 7.84
CA GLY A 177 6.91 0.61 9.06
C GLY A 177 8.36 0.36 9.48
N ASP A 178 9.23 0.07 8.51
CA ASP A 178 10.67 -0.16 8.76
C ASP A 178 11.38 1.13 9.19
N LYS A 179 11.12 2.25 8.50
CA LYS A 179 11.66 3.58 8.86
C LYS A 179 11.15 4.06 10.21
N LYS A 180 9.87 3.83 10.52
CA LYS A 180 9.29 4.09 11.84
C LYS A 180 10.03 3.35 12.94
N ARG A 181 10.28 2.05 12.74
CA ARG A 181 11.05 1.24 13.69
C ARG A 181 12.49 1.75 13.84
N LYS A 182 13.13 2.16 12.73
CA LYS A 182 14.49 2.71 12.75
C LYS A 182 14.57 4.00 13.57
N TYR A 183 13.73 5.00 13.32
CA TYR A 183 13.77 6.26 14.08
C TYR A 183 13.49 6.02 15.57
N GLN A 184 12.50 5.18 15.89
CA GLN A 184 12.15 4.87 17.29
C GLN A 184 13.28 4.13 18.00
N GLY A 185 13.98 3.22 17.30
CA GLY A 185 15.15 2.53 17.82
C GLY A 185 16.28 3.49 18.17
N LYS A 186 16.59 4.43 17.28
CA LYS A 186 17.65 5.43 17.49
C LYS A 186 17.36 6.36 18.66
N LEU A 187 16.11 6.83 18.78
CA LEU A 187 15.69 7.62 19.94
C LEU A 187 15.74 6.81 21.25
N ALA A 188 15.38 5.52 21.21
CA ALA A 188 15.46 4.66 22.39
C ALA A 188 16.92 4.37 22.79
N GLU A 189 17.84 4.22 21.84
CA GLU A 189 19.28 4.10 22.08
C GLU A 189 19.84 5.38 22.71
N ALA A 190 19.49 6.55 22.17
CA ALA A 190 19.89 7.84 22.72
C ALA A 190 19.40 8.00 24.17
N GLN A 191 18.13 7.68 24.43
CA GLN A 191 17.56 7.73 25.78
C GLN A 191 18.25 6.77 26.75
N LYS A 192 18.57 5.54 26.31
CA LYS A 192 19.32 4.57 27.13
C LYS A 192 20.70 5.10 27.48
N LEU A 193 21.37 5.73 26.53
CA LEU A 193 22.70 6.29 26.75
C LEU A 193 22.64 7.49 27.70
N LEU A 194 21.67 8.40 27.53
CA LEU A 194 21.42 9.48 28.49
C LEU A 194 21.14 8.92 29.90
N ASN A 195 20.42 7.82 30.02
CA ASN A 195 20.14 7.20 31.31
C ASN A 195 21.37 6.62 32.03
N THR A 196 22.53 6.54 31.38
CA THR A 196 23.80 6.20 32.05
C THR A 196 24.41 7.38 32.83
N LEU A 197 23.96 8.61 32.55
CA LEU A 197 24.41 9.83 33.23
C LEU A 197 23.61 10.10 34.52
N THR A 198 24.26 10.74 35.49
CA THR A 198 23.61 11.27 36.71
C THR A 198 22.72 12.48 36.39
N ALA A 199 21.81 12.81 37.30
CA ALA A 199 20.91 13.96 37.12
C ALA A 199 21.68 15.30 36.98
N ALA A 200 22.78 15.47 37.70
CA ALA A 200 23.62 16.66 37.62
C ALA A 200 24.32 16.77 36.24
N GLU A 201 24.81 15.66 35.70
CA GLU A 201 25.44 15.63 34.37
C GLU A 201 24.41 15.93 33.26
N LYS A 202 23.19 15.39 33.36
CA LYS A 202 22.10 15.71 32.42
C LYS A 202 21.71 17.19 32.45
N ALA A 203 21.61 17.77 33.66
CA ALA A 203 21.28 19.19 33.82
C ALA A 203 22.35 20.08 33.16
N ARG A 204 23.63 19.74 33.33
CA ARG A 204 24.74 20.46 32.71
C ARG A 204 24.70 20.40 31.19
N ILE A 205 24.40 19.24 30.62
CA ILE A 205 24.24 19.08 29.16
C ILE A 205 23.06 19.94 28.66
N ALA A 206 21.92 19.91 29.35
CA ALA A 206 20.74 20.67 28.95
C ALA A 206 20.93 22.19 29.04
N GLU A 207 21.68 22.69 30.02
CA GLU A 207 22.05 24.11 30.08
C GLU A 207 23.01 24.51 28.96
N GLU A 208 24.02 23.68 28.67
CA GLU A 208 24.95 23.90 27.55
C GLU A 208 24.24 23.91 26.19
N GLU A 209 23.23 23.06 25.98
CA GLU A 209 22.40 23.03 24.77
C GLU A 209 21.60 24.33 24.62
N ARG A 210 20.88 24.75 25.67
CA ARG A 210 20.08 26.00 25.67
C ARG A 210 20.93 27.24 25.44
N ALA A 211 22.16 27.26 25.95
CA ALA A 211 23.09 28.36 25.74
C ALA A 211 23.63 28.43 24.30
N LYS A 212 23.56 27.35 23.52
CA LYS A 212 23.94 27.33 22.09
C LYS A 212 22.80 27.71 21.16
N GLU A 213 21.55 27.56 21.60
CA GLU A 213 20.36 27.92 20.81
C GLU A 213 19.96 29.40 20.92
N GLN A 214 20.56 30.15 21.85
CA GLN A 214 20.41 31.62 22.00
C GLN A 214 21.47 32.37 21.21
#